data_AF-A0A3B1B959-F1
#
_entry.id   AF-A0A3B1B959-F1
#
_cell.length_a   1.000
_cell.length_b   1.000
_cell.length_c   1.000
_cell.angle_alpha   90.00
_cell.angle_beta   90.00
_cell.angle_gamma   90.00
#
_symmetry.space_group_name_H-M   'P 1'
#
loop_
_entity.id
_entity.type
_entity.pdbx_description
1 polymer ?
#
loop_
_entity_poly.entity_id
_entity_poly.type
_entity_poly.pdbx_seq_one_letter_code
_entity_poly.pdbx_strand_id
1 'polypeptide(L)'
;MDKQERKPIKIALLGMDERSVIRMATIFKVVFKERCEVASGEQADLAIVDLDGKTDAWAAFRQQFPKLSAIVLSESPSSAEGAVYISKP
;
A
#
# COMPACT_ATOMS: atom_id res chain seq x y z
N MET A 1 -25.07 5.18 -21.95
CA MET A 1 -24.42 4.49 -20.81
C MET A 1 -23.50 5.49 -20.14
N ASP A 2 -23.93 6.05 -19.02
CA ASP A 2 -23.08 6.93 -18.23
C ASP A 2 -21.86 6.15 -17.73
N LYS A 3 -20.67 6.63 -18.09
CA LYS A 3 -19.44 6.22 -17.41
C LYS A 3 -19.52 6.82 -16.01
N GLN A 4 -19.94 6.05 -15.01
CA GLN A 4 -19.66 6.44 -13.63
C GLN A 4 -18.14 6.58 -13.49
N GLU A 5 -17.68 7.81 -13.32
CA GLU A 5 -16.30 8.10 -12.93
C GLU A 5 -16.07 7.47 -11.57
N ARG A 6 -15.43 6.29 -11.56
CA ARG A 6 -14.99 5.69 -10.32
C ARG A 6 -13.88 6.56 -9.76
N LYS A 7 -14.08 7.06 -8.53
CA LYS A 7 -13.04 7.76 -7.78
C LYS A 7 -11.79 6.87 -7.69
N PRO A 8 -10.57 7.45 -7.79
CA PRO A 8 -9.34 6.69 -7.62
C PRO A 8 -9.31 5.98 -6.26
N ILE A 9 -8.73 4.78 -6.23
CA ILE A 9 -8.44 4.06 -4.99
C ILE A 9 -7.25 4.75 -4.33
N LYS A 10 -7.43 5.19 -3.09
CA LYS A 10 -6.39 5.87 -2.31
C LYS A 10 -5.50 4.84 -1.63
N ILE A 11 -4.19 4.91 -1.89
CA ILE A 11 -3.22 3.93 -1.43
C ILE A 11 -2.17 4.61 -0.56
N ALA A 12 -2.02 4.15 0.68
CA ALA A 12 -0.90 4.51 1.53
C ALA A 12 0.30 3.62 1.22
N LEU A 13 1.49 4.22 1.05
CA LEU A 13 2.74 3.50 0.83
C LEU A 13 3.61 3.65 2.08
N LEU A 14 3.83 2.56 2.80
CA LEU A 14 4.49 2.55 4.10
C LEU A 14 5.75 1.68 4.05
N GLY A 15 6.80 2.08 4.76
CA GLY A 15 8.08 1.36 4.80
C GLY A 15 8.95 1.56 3.55
N MET A 16 8.43 2.21 2.51
CA MET A 16 9.15 2.48 1.26
C MET A 16 10.02 3.73 1.36
N ASP A 17 11.16 3.72 0.66
CA ASP A 17 11.93 4.93 0.42
C ASP A 17 11.23 5.87 -0.58
N GLU A 18 11.65 7.14 -0.60
CA GLU A 18 11.07 8.16 -1.47
C GLU A 18 11.12 7.75 -2.96
N ARG A 19 12.22 7.10 -3.36
CA ARG A 19 12.44 6.67 -4.74
C ARG A 19 11.41 5.61 -5.16
N SER A 20 11.08 4.69 -4.26
CA SER A 20 10.07 3.64 -4.46
C SER A 20 8.66 4.21 -4.47
N VAL A 21 8.37 5.17 -3.58
CA VAL A 21 7.09 5.91 -3.57
C VAL A 21 6.85 6.63 -4.90
N ILE A 22 7.86 7.36 -5.42
CA ILE A 22 7.76 8.06 -6.71
C ILE A 22 7.51 7.08 -7.86
N ARG A 23 8.20 5.94 -7.87
CA ARG A 23 7.99 4.89 -8.90
C ARG A 23 6.57 4.35 -8.84
N MET A 24 6.07 4.02 -7.65
CA MET A 24 4.69 3.53 -7.46
C MET A 24 3.65 4.56 -7.92
N ALA A 25 3.82 5.83 -7.54
CA ALA A 25 2.94 6.91 -7.99
C ALA A 25 2.94 7.05 -9.53
N THR A 26 4.11 6.91 -10.16
CA THR A 26 4.24 6.94 -11.62
C THR A 26 3.51 5.77 -12.27
N ILE A 27 3.64 4.56 -11.72
CA ILE A 27 2.92 3.36 -12.20
C ILE A 27 1.41 3.56 -12.07
N PHE A 28 0.93 4.08 -10.94
CA PHE A 28 -0.49 4.36 -10.74
C PHE A 28 -1.04 5.34 -11.78
N LYS A 29 -0.28 6.40 -12.08
CA LYS A 29 -0.64 7.39 -13.09
C LYS A 29 -0.63 6.81 -14.51
N VAL A 30 0.49 6.20 -14.92
CA VAL A 30 0.72 5.83 -16.32
C VAL A 30 0.12 4.47 -16.67
N VAL A 31 0.40 3.45 -15.86
CA VAL A 31 0.01 2.06 -16.16
C VAL A 31 -1.44 1.82 -15.77
N PHE A 32 -1.83 2.29 -14.58
CA PHE A 32 -3.18 2.11 -14.06
C PHE A 32 -4.14 3.24 -14.45
N LYS A 33 -3.71 4.18 -15.29
CA LYS A 33 -4.52 5.28 -15.82
C LYS A 33 -5.25 6.04 -14.71
N GLU A 34 -4.52 6.39 -13.66
CA GLU A 34 -5.00 7.19 -12.53
C GLU A 34 -6.13 6.52 -11.72
N ARG A 35 -6.32 5.19 -11.86
CA ARG A 35 -7.27 4.43 -11.02
C ARG A 35 -6.83 4.29 -9.57
N CYS A 36 -5.57 4.57 -9.29
CA CYS A 36 -5.00 4.59 -7.95
C CYS A 36 -4.28 5.93 -7.75
N GLU A 37 -4.26 6.42 -6.51
CA GLU A 37 -3.47 7.58 -6.13
C GLU A 37 -2.82 7.36 -4.77
N VAL A 38 -1.68 8.02 -4.54
CA VAL A 38 -1.01 7.97 -3.24
C VAL A 38 -1.73 8.90 -2.27
N ALA A 39 -2.04 8.41 -1.07
CA ALA A 39 -2.68 9.16 -0.01
C ALA A 39 -2.03 8.89 1.35
N SER A 40 -2.31 9.75 2.35
CA SER A 40 -1.96 9.45 3.74
C SER A 40 -2.78 8.27 4.26
N GLY A 41 -2.27 7.56 5.27
CA GLY A 41 -2.96 6.39 5.85
C GLY A 41 -4.37 6.69 6.36
N GLU A 42 -4.63 7.92 6.82
CA GLU A 42 -5.95 8.37 7.30
C GLU A 42 -6.98 8.51 6.17
N GLN A 43 -6.52 8.76 4.95
CA GLN A 43 -7.36 8.96 3.77
C GLN A 43 -7.34 7.77 2.82
N ALA A 44 -6.51 6.76 3.10
CA ALA A 44 -6.31 5.62 2.23
C ALA A 44 -7.44 4.59 2.37
N ASP A 45 -7.81 3.98 1.26
CA ASP A 45 -8.69 2.81 1.21
C ASP A 45 -7.91 1.51 1.47
N LEU A 46 -6.61 1.51 1.15
CA LEU A 46 -5.68 0.38 1.27
C LEU A 46 -4.26 0.86 1.60
N ALA A 47 -3.50 0.06 2.35
CA ALA A 47 -2.06 0.24 2.50
C ALA A 47 -1.27 -0.79 1.69
N ILE A 48 -0.12 -0.38 1.13
CA ILE A 48 0.96 -1.28 0.74
C ILE A 48 2.10 -1.05 1.73
N VAL A 49 2.46 -2.08 2.47
CA VAL A 49 3.41 -2.03 3.57
C VAL A 49 4.63 -2.86 3.20
N ASP A 50 5.76 -2.20 3.06
CA ASP A 50 7.07 -2.85 2.99
C ASP A 50 7.55 -3.15 4.41
N LEU A 51 7.73 -4.43 4.73
CA LEU A 51 8.20 -4.86 6.05
C LEU A 51 9.71 -5.06 6.12
N ASP A 52 10.42 -5.02 4.99
CA ASP A 52 11.85 -5.30 5.00
C ASP A 52 12.65 -4.16 5.65
N GLY A 53 13.72 -4.53 6.36
CA GLY A 53 14.60 -3.58 7.04
C GLY A 53 14.03 -2.92 8.29
N LYS A 54 12.81 -3.29 8.75
CA LYS A 54 12.22 -2.79 10.00
C LYS A 54 11.58 -3.89 10.83
N THR A 55 12.09 -4.09 12.05
CA THR A 55 11.43 -4.92 13.07
C THR A 55 10.11 -4.28 13.49
N ASP A 56 9.07 -5.11 13.69
CA ASP A 56 7.75 -4.72 14.20
C ASP A 56 6.93 -3.73 13.35
N ALA A 57 7.33 -3.47 12.10
CA ALA A 57 6.61 -2.57 11.20
C ALA A 57 5.13 -2.93 11.04
N TRP A 58 4.81 -4.22 11.09
CA TRP A 58 3.42 -4.70 11.01
C TRP A 58 2.60 -4.37 12.25
N ALA A 59 3.15 -4.60 13.45
CA ALA A 59 2.46 -4.29 14.70
C ALA A 59 2.22 -2.78 14.82
N ALA A 60 3.22 -1.96 14.48
CA ALA A 60 3.08 -0.50 14.46
C ALA A 60 2.00 -0.05 13.46
N PHE A 61 2.00 -0.62 12.25
CA PHE A 61 0.95 -0.36 11.26
C PHE A 61 -0.44 -0.70 11.79
N ARG A 62 -0.62 -1.86 12.42
CA ARG A 62 -1.92 -2.29 12.95
C ARG A 62 -2.37 -1.46 14.15
N GLN A 63 -1.45 -0.99 14.99
CA GLN A 63 -1.77 -0.07 16.06
C GLN A 63 -2.28 1.26 15.51
N GLN A 64 -1.64 1.79 14.45
CA GLN A 64 -2.01 3.08 13.86
C GLN A 64 -3.25 3.00 12.97
N PHE A 65 -3.41 1.91 12.22
CA PHE A 65 -4.51 1.70 11.27
C PHE A 65 -5.18 0.34 11.48
N PRO A 66 -5.95 0.15 12.58
CA PRO A 66 -6.45 -1.17 12.98
C PRO A 66 -7.34 -1.86 11.94
N LYS A 67 -8.06 -1.07 11.13
CA LYS A 67 -9.05 -1.57 10.16
C LYS A 67 -8.66 -1.38 8.70
N LEU A 68 -7.50 -0.75 8.43
CA LEU A 68 -7.08 -0.50 7.06
C LEU A 68 -6.64 -1.81 6.41
N SER A 69 -7.23 -2.14 5.26
CA SER A 69 -6.80 -3.31 4.50
C SER A 69 -5.35 -3.10 4.05
N ALA A 70 -4.55 -4.17 4.00
CA ALA A 70 -3.14 -4.04 3.65
C ALA A 70 -2.66 -5.16 2.75
N ILE A 71 -1.79 -4.79 1.81
CA ILE A 71 -0.89 -5.67 1.09
C ILE A 71 0.48 -5.54 1.74
N VAL A 72 1.09 -6.65 2.11
CA VAL A 72 2.42 -6.72 2.68
C VAL A 72 3.42 -7.18 1.62
N LEU A 73 4.51 -6.44 1.49
CA LEU A 73 5.67 -6.81 0.67
C LEU A 73 6.82 -7.18 1.61
N SER A 74 7.41 -8.36 1.45
CA SER A 74 8.64 -8.73 2.15
C SER A 74 9.43 -9.82 1.42
N GLU A 75 10.75 -9.81 1.56
CA GLU A 75 11.67 -10.89 1.13
C GLU A 75 11.47 -12.17 1.94
N SER A 76 11.06 -12.05 3.21
CA SER A 76 10.79 -13.19 4.08
C SER A 76 9.29 -13.44 4.24
N PRO A 77 8.86 -14.71 4.42
CA PRO A 77 7.47 -15.01 4.74
C PRO A 77 7.02 -14.22 5.98
N SER A 78 5.86 -13.56 5.88
CA SER A 78 5.28 -12.77 6.96
C SER A 78 4.00 -13.42 7.47
N SER A 79 3.83 -13.47 8.79
CA SER A 79 2.60 -13.88 9.46
C SER A 79 1.62 -12.72 9.68
N ALA A 80 1.75 -11.64 8.90
CA ALA A 80 0.92 -10.44 8.98
C ALA A 80 -0.58 -10.76 8.85
N GLU A 81 -1.24 -10.95 9.99
CA GLU A 81 -2.62 -11.42 10.04
C GLU A 81 -3.61 -10.44 9.37
N GLY A 82 -4.47 -10.96 8.51
CA GLY A 82 -5.43 -10.16 7.75
C GLY A 82 -4.80 -9.27 6.68
N ALA A 83 -3.55 -9.54 6.28
CA ALA A 83 -2.91 -8.93 5.12
C ALA A 83 -2.86 -9.90 3.93
N VAL A 84 -2.84 -9.34 2.72
CA VAL A 84 -2.41 -10.09 1.53
C VAL A 84 -0.90 -10.01 1.46
N TYR A 85 -0.20 -11.14 1.59
CA TYR A 85 1.25 -11.22 1.46
C TYR A 85 1.67 -11.38 0.00
N ILE A 86 2.67 -10.62 -0.43
CA ILE A 86 3.37 -10.78 -1.70
C ILE A 86 4.86 -10.91 -1.41
N SER A 87 5.43 -12.05 -1.80
CA SER A 87 6.88 -12.26 -1.74
C SER A 87 7.58 -11.39 -2.77
N LYS A 88 8.63 -10.69 -2.35
CA LYS A 88 9.56 -10.06 -3.28
C LYS A 88 10.37 -11.16 -4.02
N PRO A 89 10.77 -10.90 -5.27
CA PRO A 89 11.59 -11.84 -6.03
C PRO A 89 12.94 -12.11 -5.35
#